data_AF-A0A7K4H5Z3-F1
#
_entry.id   AF-A0A7K4H5Z3-F1
#
_cell.length_a   1.000
_cell.length_b   1.000
_cell.length_c   1.000
_cell.angle_alpha   90.00
_cell.angle_beta   90.00
_cell.angle_gamma   90.00
#
_symmetry.space_group_name_H-M   'P 1'
#
loop_
_entity.id
_entity.type
_entity.pdbx_description
1 polymer ?
#
loop_
_entity_poly.entity_id
_entity_poly.type
_entity_poly.pdbx_seq_one_letter_code
_entity_poly.pdbx_strand_id
1 'polypeptide(L)'
;MTNKNKYKFLIYLILCISLVLLIPWTNPPTVDSAQEIIPPQTSALTEKRAFAIVIGVEDYPGSSNDLNYCSDDSNSINSRLYNDYGFDDIVVHLLVDLAATKDAIVDAFNMISFIIKSDDIFFFYFSGHGGKGSFTNYICPYDSMADNSKRIYDTDLNNYLDWVSCSEQYIIIDSCGSGGMIDEAQGPNRYFMTACEKTEDSWETSALGHGVFTYYFLRSFTQASDSNGDGVISMEEQYSYTNSRTVSYSTGLGDVQHPQEYDGISGESVFDTKVGSLTFILNGTRLDYSFFLYGHGSISTIQITLCSVAENTTIEAFNLIPDAPSSTGFGFYSGNVSIGGFNNITGYKIRIVVYWYNHPPGSPKIIQYLFGDADGDNLTDFFEIDNGLNPRVKDTDWDGLDDYFEFYGVTDPLLNDTDGDGMLDGFEVFSGLDPLTNDTGLDLDGDGLTNGIECQCGSLANNSDSDNDLMPDKWEYDNNLNLNTADDYEDPDEDGLTNLEEYDSNTNPHLEDTDGDTWNDGDEIAQGTDPLDPDDHPQPPSTIEPPSTIAGFAFFSLIAVIFVSVLIYFRKRSLNITQGSK
;
A
#
# COMPACT_ATOMS: atom_id res chain seq x y z
N MET A 1 38.46 -27.30 44.55
CA MET A 1 37.32 -28.21 44.30
C MET A 1 37.82 -29.44 43.57
N THR A 2 37.55 -30.62 44.11
CA THR A 2 38.13 -31.91 43.70
C THR A 2 37.61 -32.42 42.35
N ASN A 3 38.42 -33.22 41.64
CA ASN A 3 38.16 -33.85 40.34
C ASN A 3 36.82 -34.60 40.20
N LYS A 4 36.08 -34.85 41.29
CA LYS A 4 34.74 -35.48 41.26
C LYS A 4 33.65 -34.60 40.64
N ASN A 5 33.82 -33.27 40.57
CA ASN A 5 32.82 -32.37 39.99
C ASN A 5 32.98 -32.14 38.48
N LYS A 6 34.16 -32.39 37.91
CA LYS A 6 34.38 -32.31 36.45
C LYS A 6 33.71 -33.47 35.70
N TYR A 7 33.63 -34.66 36.31
CA TYR A 7 32.96 -35.82 35.71
C TYR A 7 31.42 -35.75 35.79
N LYS A 8 30.84 -35.05 36.78
CA LYS A 8 29.39 -34.84 36.83
C LYS A 8 28.90 -33.85 35.77
N PHE A 9 29.67 -32.81 35.46
CA PHE A 9 29.34 -31.85 34.41
C PHE A 9 29.48 -32.48 33.01
N LEU A 10 30.48 -33.36 32.81
CA LEU A 10 30.66 -34.08 31.54
C LEU A 10 29.59 -35.17 31.31
N ILE A 11 29.06 -35.80 32.37
CA ILE A 11 27.98 -36.78 32.26
C ILE A 11 26.62 -36.11 31.96
N TYR A 12 26.35 -34.92 32.51
CA TYR A 12 25.14 -34.14 32.15
C TYR A 12 25.22 -33.59 30.71
N LEU A 13 26.40 -33.17 30.25
CA LEU A 13 26.60 -32.70 28.88
C LEU A 13 26.44 -33.85 27.85
N ILE A 14 26.90 -35.07 28.18
CA ILE A 14 26.76 -36.23 27.29
C ILE A 14 25.33 -36.79 27.30
N LEU A 15 24.61 -36.76 28.43
CA LEU A 15 23.20 -37.18 28.48
C LEU A 15 22.24 -36.20 27.79
N CYS A 16 22.54 -34.90 27.76
CA CYS A 16 21.78 -33.91 26.97
C CYS A 16 22.02 -34.06 25.46
N ILE A 17 23.20 -34.54 25.03
CA ILE A 17 23.50 -34.74 23.60
C ILE A 17 22.93 -36.07 23.09
N SER A 18 22.73 -37.07 23.95
CA SER A 18 22.16 -38.37 23.54
C SER A 18 20.63 -38.49 23.61
N LEU A 19 19.90 -37.47 24.07
CA LEU A 19 18.42 -37.45 24.03
C LEU A 19 17.83 -36.62 22.87
N VAL A 20 18.66 -35.96 22.06
CA VAL A 20 18.24 -35.18 20.88
C VAL A 20 18.21 -36.03 19.58
N LEU A 21 18.55 -37.33 19.65
CA LEU A 21 18.70 -38.19 18.46
C LEU A 21 17.59 -39.23 18.25
N LEU A 22 16.42 -39.09 18.88
CA LEU A 22 15.28 -40.02 18.70
C LEU A 22 13.91 -39.34 18.60
N ILE A 23 13.83 -38.13 18.05
CA ILE A 23 12.55 -37.56 17.59
C ILE A 23 12.48 -37.84 16.09
N PRO A 24 11.45 -38.54 15.58
CA PRO A 24 11.27 -38.66 14.14
C PRO A 24 11.07 -37.24 13.59
N TRP A 25 11.98 -36.84 12.71
CA TRP A 25 11.90 -35.60 11.97
C TRP A 25 10.66 -35.67 11.07
N THR A 26 9.51 -35.23 11.58
CA THR A 26 8.44 -34.76 10.71
C THR A 26 8.94 -33.43 10.17
N ASN A 27 9.20 -33.40 8.86
CA ASN A 27 9.57 -32.18 8.17
C ASN A 27 8.56 -31.08 8.59
N PRO A 28 9.02 -29.90 9.04
CA PRO A 28 8.11 -28.77 9.16
C PRO A 28 7.47 -28.53 7.78
N PRO A 29 6.23 -28.01 7.71
CA PRO A 29 5.65 -27.63 6.43
C PRO A 29 6.64 -26.69 5.75
N THR A 30 7.05 -27.06 4.54
CA THR A 30 7.86 -26.21 3.69
C THR A 30 7.02 -24.98 3.39
N VAL A 31 7.33 -23.86 4.04
CA VAL A 31 7.01 -22.54 3.50
C VAL A 31 7.86 -22.42 2.24
N ASP A 32 7.28 -22.83 1.11
CA ASP A 32 7.88 -22.67 -0.20
C ASP A 32 7.60 -21.24 -0.66
N SER A 33 8.33 -20.29 -0.09
CA SER A 33 8.45 -18.92 -0.60
C SER A 33 9.90 -18.51 -0.85
N ALA A 34 10.78 -19.50 -1.00
CA ALA A 34 12.02 -19.26 -1.73
C ALA A 34 11.62 -19.12 -3.20
N GLN A 35 11.50 -17.88 -3.70
CA GLN A 35 11.50 -17.63 -5.14
C GLN A 35 12.65 -18.41 -5.74
N GLU A 36 12.33 -19.48 -6.46
CA GLU A 36 13.29 -20.29 -7.16
C GLU A 36 14.03 -19.34 -8.11
N ILE A 37 15.30 -19.03 -7.81
CA ILE A 37 16.15 -18.26 -8.71
C ILE A 37 16.47 -19.20 -9.87
N ILE A 38 15.54 -19.27 -10.82
CA ILE A 38 15.73 -20.00 -12.07
C ILE A 38 16.89 -19.30 -12.79
N PRO A 39 18.04 -19.96 -13.01
CA PRO A 39 19.12 -19.38 -13.80
C PRO A 39 18.55 -18.94 -15.15
N PRO A 40 19.01 -17.82 -15.74
CA PRO A 40 18.36 -17.22 -16.89
C PRO A 40 18.13 -18.28 -17.96
N GLN A 41 16.87 -18.64 -18.18
CA GLN A 41 16.46 -19.34 -19.38
C GLN A 41 17.02 -18.49 -20.53
N THR A 42 17.84 -19.08 -21.40
CA THR A 42 18.48 -18.36 -22.50
C THR A 42 17.40 -17.74 -23.35
N SER A 43 17.08 -16.47 -23.11
CA SER A 43 16.15 -15.72 -23.93
C SER A 43 16.81 -15.53 -25.29
N ALA A 44 15.99 -15.44 -26.35
CA ALA A 44 16.50 -15.10 -27.67
C ALA A 44 17.02 -13.64 -27.75
N LEU A 45 16.80 -12.85 -26.69
CA LEU A 45 17.17 -11.46 -26.60
C LEU A 45 18.65 -11.32 -26.21
N THR A 46 19.31 -10.35 -26.80
CA THR A 46 20.67 -9.97 -26.41
C THR A 46 20.64 -8.97 -25.27
N GLU A 47 21.68 -8.95 -24.45
CA GLU A 47 21.84 -7.93 -23.43
C GLU A 47 21.99 -6.51 -24.03
N LYS A 48 21.26 -5.55 -23.47
CA LYS A 48 21.52 -4.10 -23.62
C LYS A 48 22.40 -3.67 -22.45
N ARG A 49 23.62 -3.18 -22.68
CA ARG A 49 24.56 -2.82 -21.59
C ARG A 49 24.61 -1.32 -21.38
N ALA A 50 25.06 -0.91 -20.20
CA ALA A 50 25.30 0.48 -19.85
C ALA A 50 26.77 0.72 -19.52
N PHE A 51 27.37 1.71 -20.18
CA PHE A 51 28.77 2.13 -19.99
C PHE A 51 28.80 3.53 -19.40
N ALA A 52 29.80 3.83 -18.56
CA ALA A 52 29.97 5.20 -18.08
C ALA A 52 31.43 5.64 -17.97
N ILE A 53 31.64 6.95 -18.10
CA ILE A 53 32.85 7.64 -17.65
C ILE A 53 32.41 8.73 -16.68
N VAL A 54 32.89 8.64 -15.45
CA VAL A 54 32.53 9.57 -14.37
C VAL A 54 33.80 10.24 -13.88
N ILE A 55 33.89 11.55 -14.02
CA ILE A 55 35.09 12.33 -13.72
C ILE A 55 34.79 13.36 -12.62
N GLY A 56 35.65 13.40 -11.61
CA GLY A 56 35.66 14.45 -10.59
C GLY A 56 37.09 14.94 -10.37
N VAL A 57 37.34 16.24 -10.52
CA VAL A 57 38.67 16.81 -10.27
C VAL A 57 38.57 17.92 -9.24
N GLU A 58 39.05 17.64 -8.05
CA GLU A 58 39.03 18.52 -6.89
C GLU A 58 40.43 19.00 -6.54
N ASP A 59 41.35 18.06 -6.34
CA ASP A 59 42.77 18.32 -6.02
C ASP A 59 43.56 18.47 -7.33
N TYR A 60 43.72 19.71 -7.80
CA TYR A 60 44.51 20.03 -8.99
C TYR A 60 46.00 20.22 -8.64
N PRO A 61 46.95 20.08 -9.59
CA PRO A 61 48.36 20.31 -9.32
C PRO A 61 48.65 21.66 -8.63
N GLY A 62 49.06 21.61 -7.36
CA GLY A 62 49.28 22.79 -6.53
C GLY A 62 48.29 22.83 -5.37
N SER A 63 47.95 24.02 -4.90
CA SER A 63 46.84 24.21 -3.96
C SER A 63 46.01 25.47 -4.24
N SER A 64 46.26 26.11 -5.39
CA SER A 64 45.68 27.40 -5.75
C SER A 64 44.45 27.27 -6.63
N ASN A 65 44.22 26.07 -7.18
CA ASN A 65 43.12 25.77 -8.09
C ASN A 65 42.21 24.67 -7.52
N ASP A 66 42.37 24.31 -6.25
CA ASP A 66 41.62 23.21 -5.66
C ASP A 66 40.15 23.63 -5.52
N LEU A 67 39.28 22.67 -5.77
CA LEU A 67 37.85 22.76 -5.49
C LEU A 67 37.57 21.97 -4.19
N ASN A 68 36.31 21.81 -3.80
CA ASN A 68 35.98 21.21 -2.50
C ASN A 68 35.06 19.98 -2.59
N TYR A 69 34.28 19.83 -3.66
CA TYR A 69 33.25 18.78 -3.73
C TYR A 69 33.17 18.02 -5.05
N CYS A 70 34.06 18.28 -6.02
CA CYS A 70 34.03 17.57 -7.31
C CYS A 70 34.29 16.06 -7.16
N SER A 71 35.10 15.67 -6.17
CA SER A 71 35.31 14.26 -5.86
C SER A 71 34.04 13.64 -5.25
N ASP A 72 33.39 14.31 -4.30
CA ASP A 72 32.12 13.89 -3.69
C ASP A 72 30.99 13.75 -4.70
N ASP A 73 30.88 14.71 -5.62
CA ASP A 73 29.95 14.74 -6.74
C ASP A 73 30.10 13.49 -7.62
N SER A 74 31.31 13.24 -8.13
CA SER A 74 31.61 12.10 -9.00
C SER A 74 31.40 10.76 -8.29
N ASN A 75 31.79 10.64 -7.02
CA ASN A 75 31.57 9.44 -6.23
C ASN A 75 30.07 9.18 -5.98
N SER A 76 29.28 10.23 -5.76
CA SER A 76 27.83 10.11 -5.55
C SER A 76 27.10 9.71 -6.82
N ILE A 77 27.49 10.26 -7.97
CA ILE A 77 26.96 9.86 -9.28
C ILE A 77 27.34 8.41 -9.57
N ASN A 78 28.61 8.04 -9.40
CA ASN A 78 29.06 6.65 -9.59
C ASN A 78 28.26 5.68 -8.71
N SER A 79 28.10 6.02 -7.42
CA SER A 79 27.33 5.22 -6.47
C SER A 79 25.87 5.09 -6.88
N ARG A 80 25.27 6.14 -7.46
CA ARG A 80 23.89 6.12 -7.96
C ARG A 80 23.74 5.22 -9.18
N LEU A 81 24.63 5.37 -10.16
CA LEU A 81 24.63 4.55 -11.39
C LEU A 81 24.74 3.07 -11.08
N TYR A 82 25.64 2.72 -10.15
CA TYR A 82 25.77 1.37 -9.63
C TYR A 82 24.49 1.00 -8.86
N ASN A 83 24.31 1.47 -7.62
CA ASN A 83 23.32 0.92 -6.69
C ASN A 83 21.87 0.91 -7.19
N ASP A 84 21.47 1.89 -8.01
CA ASP A 84 20.05 2.10 -8.33
C ASP A 84 19.72 1.86 -9.80
N TYR A 85 20.70 1.99 -10.71
CA TYR A 85 20.47 1.95 -12.16
C TYR A 85 21.21 0.82 -12.87
N GLY A 86 21.86 -0.08 -12.15
CA GLY A 86 22.35 -1.34 -12.69
C GLY A 86 23.61 -1.23 -13.56
N PHE A 87 24.32 -0.11 -13.52
CA PHE A 87 25.60 0.01 -14.21
C PHE A 87 26.64 -0.89 -13.52
N ASP A 88 27.45 -1.62 -14.29
CA ASP A 88 28.47 -2.52 -13.74
C ASP A 88 29.80 -1.76 -13.56
N ASP A 89 30.41 -1.88 -12.37
CA ASP A 89 31.73 -1.31 -12.03
C ASP A 89 32.84 -1.65 -13.05
N ILE A 90 32.72 -2.77 -13.77
CA ILE A 90 33.68 -3.15 -14.82
C ILE A 90 33.64 -2.19 -16.01
N VAL A 91 32.47 -1.62 -16.30
CA VAL A 91 32.21 -0.77 -17.47
C VAL A 91 31.97 0.70 -17.09
N VAL A 92 32.11 1.03 -15.81
CA VAL A 92 32.15 2.40 -15.31
C VAL A 92 33.60 2.80 -15.01
N HIS A 93 34.09 3.80 -15.75
CA HIS A 93 35.40 4.38 -15.54
C HIS A 93 35.28 5.60 -14.62
N LEU A 94 35.46 5.37 -13.31
CA LEU A 94 35.56 6.45 -12.32
C LEU A 94 36.99 7.01 -12.27
N LEU A 95 37.17 8.26 -12.66
CA LEU A 95 38.46 8.96 -12.70
C LEU A 95 38.41 10.17 -11.77
N VAL A 96 39.14 10.09 -10.65
CA VAL A 96 39.15 11.14 -9.61
C VAL A 96 40.55 11.74 -9.44
N ASP A 97 40.62 13.06 -9.36
CA ASP A 97 41.83 13.86 -9.14
C ASP A 97 42.99 13.45 -10.07
N LEU A 98 44.13 13.02 -9.50
CA LEU A 98 45.33 12.66 -10.26
C LEU A 98 45.09 11.55 -11.31
N ALA A 99 44.03 10.76 -11.17
CA ALA A 99 43.66 9.75 -12.16
C ALA A 99 42.95 10.34 -13.39
N ALA A 100 42.31 11.51 -13.25
CA ALA A 100 41.55 12.21 -14.29
C ALA A 100 42.42 13.05 -15.22
N THR A 101 43.47 12.45 -15.79
CA THR A 101 44.29 13.09 -16.83
C THR A 101 43.56 13.08 -18.18
N LYS A 102 43.88 14.01 -19.10
CA LYS A 102 43.29 13.99 -20.46
C LYS A 102 43.54 12.65 -21.15
N ASP A 103 44.74 12.10 -21.01
CA ASP A 103 45.11 10.84 -21.66
C ASP A 103 44.28 9.67 -21.09
N ALA A 104 44.05 9.64 -19.76
CA ALA A 104 43.19 8.62 -19.14
C ALA A 104 41.72 8.72 -19.57
N ILE A 105 41.18 9.94 -19.70
CA ILE A 105 39.81 10.17 -20.19
C ILE A 105 39.69 9.69 -21.64
N VAL A 106 40.65 10.05 -22.50
CA VAL A 106 40.70 9.61 -23.91
C VAL A 106 40.87 8.09 -24.01
N ASP A 107 41.68 7.47 -23.15
CA ASP A 107 41.84 6.02 -23.10
C ASP A 107 40.53 5.32 -22.71
N ALA A 108 39.76 5.87 -21.76
CA ALA A 108 38.45 5.35 -21.40
C ALA A 108 37.46 5.39 -22.58
N PHE A 109 37.37 6.53 -23.28
CA PHE A 109 36.57 6.63 -24.52
C PHE A 109 36.99 5.60 -25.57
N ASN A 110 38.29 5.46 -25.81
CA ASN A 110 38.82 4.47 -26.75
C ASN A 110 38.44 3.05 -26.33
N MET A 111 38.64 2.67 -25.06
CA MET A 111 38.30 1.34 -24.56
C MET A 111 36.81 1.03 -24.76
N ILE A 112 35.93 1.97 -24.40
CA ILE A 112 34.48 1.82 -24.58
C ILE A 112 34.12 1.69 -26.06
N SER A 113 34.70 2.52 -26.94
CA SER A 113 34.41 2.48 -28.39
C SER A 113 34.70 1.12 -29.04
N PHE A 114 35.63 0.32 -28.49
CA PHE A 114 35.94 -1.01 -29.00
C PHE A 114 34.94 -2.08 -28.61
N ILE A 115 34.18 -1.88 -27.53
CA ILE A 115 33.34 -2.92 -26.92
C ILE A 115 31.85 -2.57 -26.91
N ILE A 116 31.50 -1.28 -26.97
CA ILE A 116 30.11 -0.82 -27.00
C ILE A 116 29.43 -1.21 -28.32
N LYS A 117 28.14 -1.51 -28.26
CA LYS A 117 27.30 -1.86 -29.41
C LYS A 117 26.26 -0.76 -29.65
N SER A 118 25.68 -0.78 -30.84
CA SER A 118 24.64 0.17 -31.26
C SER A 118 23.39 0.20 -30.38
N ASP A 119 23.10 -0.90 -29.68
CA ASP A 119 21.92 -1.01 -28.82
C ASP A 119 22.21 -0.62 -27.36
N ASP A 120 23.49 -0.45 -26.98
CA ASP A 120 23.90 -0.14 -25.60
C ASP A 120 23.63 1.35 -25.25
N ILE A 121 23.77 1.70 -23.97
CA ILE A 121 23.71 3.09 -23.49
C ILE A 121 25.07 3.56 -22.98
N PHE A 122 25.31 4.87 -23.07
CA PHE A 122 26.52 5.52 -22.57
C PHE A 122 26.20 6.71 -21.67
N PHE A 123 26.91 6.85 -20.55
CA PHE A 123 26.76 7.94 -19.60
C PHE A 123 28.11 8.64 -19.37
N PHE A 124 28.16 9.95 -19.57
CA PHE A 124 29.35 10.77 -19.32
C PHE A 124 29.03 11.81 -18.26
N TYR A 125 29.85 11.88 -17.22
CA TYR A 125 29.73 12.89 -16.17
C TYR A 125 31.08 13.55 -15.90
N PHE A 126 31.09 14.88 -15.78
CA PHE A 126 32.26 15.64 -15.38
C PHE A 126 31.91 16.69 -14.32
N SER A 127 32.65 16.72 -13.21
CA SER A 127 32.68 17.81 -12.23
C SER A 127 34.11 18.34 -12.05
N GLY A 128 34.30 19.65 -12.17
CA GLY A 128 35.62 20.28 -12.05
C GLY A 128 35.70 21.68 -12.68
N HIS A 129 36.93 22.16 -12.89
CA HIS A 129 37.13 23.46 -13.56
C HIS A 129 36.67 23.42 -15.03
N GLY A 130 36.11 24.55 -15.45
CA GLY A 130 35.68 24.80 -16.83
C GLY A 130 36.08 26.20 -17.29
N GLY A 131 36.22 26.35 -18.61
CA GLY A 131 36.67 27.56 -19.24
C GLY A 131 35.64 28.21 -20.14
N LYS A 132 35.47 29.52 -19.96
CA LYS A 132 34.60 30.39 -20.77
C LYS A 132 35.43 31.04 -21.88
N GLY A 133 35.17 30.72 -23.14
CA GLY A 133 35.81 31.38 -24.29
C GLY A 133 34.84 32.21 -25.13
N SER A 134 35.38 33.06 -25.99
CA SER A 134 34.56 33.81 -26.97
C SER A 134 34.06 32.97 -28.14
N PHE A 135 34.69 31.80 -28.36
CA PHE A 135 34.40 30.91 -29.48
C PHE A 135 34.41 29.42 -29.11
N THR A 136 35.05 29.04 -28.00
CA THR A 136 35.11 27.65 -27.55
C THR A 136 35.08 27.56 -26.03
N ASN A 137 34.41 26.54 -25.53
CA ASN A 137 34.38 26.19 -24.11
C ASN A 137 35.20 24.92 -23.88
N TYR A 138 35.65 24.71 -22.65
CA TYR A 138 36.46 23.53 -22.32
C TYR A 138 36.26 23.10 -20.87
N ILE A 139 36.46 21.81 -20.62
CA ILE A 139 36.62 21.24 -19.29
C ILE A 139 38.11 21.01 -19.00
N CYS A 140 38.47 20.98 -17.72
CA CYS A 140 39.85 20.90 -17.25
C CYS A 140 40.14 19.55 -16.58
N PRO A 141 40.73 18.57 -17.28
CA PRO A 141 41.36 17.41 -16.66
C PRO A 141 42.46 17.82 -15.66
N TYR A 142 42.87 16.93 -14.76
CA TYR A 142 43.87 17.20 -13.72
C TYR A 142 45.17 17.83 -14.26
N ASP A 143 45.72 17.28 -15.34
CA ASP A 143 46.98 17.71 -15.94
C ASP A 143 46.87 19.02 -16.74
N SER A 144 45.66 19.56 -16.94
CA SER A 144 45.42 20.79 -17.69
C SER A 144 45.88 22.07 -16.98
N MET A 145 46.06 22.04 -15.66
CA MET A 145 46.60 23.18 -14.90
C MET A 145 48.11 23.35 -15.10
N ALA A 146 48.83 22.25 -15.37
CA ALA A 146 50.25 22.28 -15.69
C ALA A 146 50.51 22.50 -17.19
N ASP A 147 49.60 22.03 -18.06
CA ASP A 147 49.70 22.14 -19.51
C ASP A 147 48.33 22.43 -20.14
N ASN A 148 48.13 23.67 -20.61
CA ASN A 148 46.87 24.08 -21.23
C ASN A 148 46.49 23.25 -22.48
N SER A 149 47.43 22.56 -23.14
CA SER A 149 47.11 21.67 -24.26
C SER A 149 46.33 20.42 -23.84
N LYS A 150 46.30 20.14 -22.52
CA LYS A 150 45.55 19.05 -21.90
C LYS A 150 44.11 19.41 -21.52
N ARG A 151 43.64 20.61 -21.88
CA ARG A 151 42.20 20.94 -21.80
C ARG A 151 41.41 20.11 -22.82
N ILE A 152 40.18 19.76 -22.50
CA ILE A 152 39.25 19.11 -23.44
C ILE A 152 38.25 20.17 -23.90
N TYR A 153 38.39 20.60 -25.14
CA TYR A 153 37.48 21.56 -25.75
C TYR A 153 36.16 20.91 -26.16
N ASP A 154 35.12 21.71 -26.33
CA ASP A 154 33.84 21.33 -26.94
C ASP A 154 33.99 20.46 -28.21
N THR A 155 34.88 20.85 -29.12
CA THR A 155 35.26 20.07 -30.32
C THR A 155 35.96 18.75 -30.01
N ASP A 156 36.81 18.69 -28.98
CA ASP A 156 37.45 17.44 -28.54
C ASP A 156 36.36 16.49 -28.01
N LEU A 157 35.48 16.97 -27.13
CA LEU A 157 34.41 16.18 -26.53
C LEU A 157 33.44 15.66 -27.60
N ASN A 158 33.05 16.49 -28.57
CA ASN A 158 32.22 16.07 -29.70
C ASN A 158 32.85 14.87 -30.43
N ASN A 159 34.14 14.97 -30.75
CA ASN A 159 34.87 13.88 -31.41
C ASN A 159 34.91 12.61 -30.56
N TYR A 160 35.09 12.73 -29.24
CA TYR A 160 35.12 11.56 -28.34
C TYR A 160 33.75 10.88 -28.26
N LEU A 161 32.68 11.66 -28.18
CA LEU A 161 31.30 11.16 -28.18
C LEU A 161 30.92 10.51 -29.52
N ASP A 162 31.50 10.96 -30.65
CA ASP A 162 31.33 10.33 -31.97
C ASP A 162 31.99 8.95 -32.07
N TRP A 163 33.00 8.66 -31.25
CA TRP A 163 33.62 7.33 -31.20
C TRP A 163 32.71 6.29 -30.54
N VAL A 164 31.77 6.74 -29.70
CA VAL A 164 30.89 5.88 -28.91
C VAL A 164 29.57 5.66 -29.66
N SER A 165 29.53 4.65 -30.54
CA SER A 165 28.33 4.36 -31.33
C SER A 165 27.34 3.48 -30.56
N CYS A 166 26.32 4.11 -29.98
CA CYS A 166 25.31 3.48 -29.12
C CYS A 166 23.92 4.10 -29.32
N SER A 167 22.88 3.54 -28.67
CA SER A 167 21.49 3.95 -28.91
C SER A 167 21.17 5.28 -28.25
N GLU A 168 21.74 5.50 -27.06
CA GLU A 168 21.48 6.64 -26.19
C GLU A 168 22.79 7.04 -25.50
N GLN A 169 23.09 8.35 -25.48
CA GLN A 169 24.20 8.95 -24.74
C GLN A 169 23.65 10.01 -23.80
N TYR A 170 24.02 9.97 -22.52
CA TYR A 170 23.65 10.95 -21.51
C TYR A 170 24.90 11.70 -21.06
N ILE A 171 24.96 13.01 -21.28
CA ILE A 171 26.14 13.85 -21.03
C ILE A 171 25.80 14.91 -19.99
N ILE A 172 26.40 14.82 -18.81
CA ILE A 172 26.17 15.72 -17.69
C ILE A 172 27.48 16.45 -17.35
N ILE A 173 27.49 17.78 -17.36
CA ILE A 173 28.71 18.56 -17.11
C ILE A 173 28.45 19.63 -16.04
N ASP A 174 29.09 19.47 -14.89
CA ASP A 174 29.13 20.44 -13.78
C ASP A 174 30.46 21.21 -13.77
N SER A 175 30.51 22.30 -14.53
CA SER A 175 31.66 23.21 -14.56
C SER A 175 31.27 24.60 -15.04
N CYS A 176 32.11 25.60 -14.75
CA CYS A 176 31.93 26.96 -15.26
C CYS A 176 31.91 26.99 -16.79
N GLY A 177 30.93 27.69 -17.37
CA GLY A 177 30.75 27.78 -18.82
C GLY A 177 30.29 26.48 -19.49
N SER A 178 29.84 25.48 -18.74
CA SER A 178 29.46 24.16 -19.27
C SER A 178 28.38 24.21 -20.35
N GLY A 179 27.41 25.13 -20.27
CA GLY A 179 26.39 25.30 -21.32
C GLY A 179 26.95 25.67 -22.70
N GLY A 180 28.18 26.20 -22.78
CA GLY A 180 28.86 26.46 -24.05
C GLY A 180 29.41 25.21 -24.74
N MET A 181 29.42 24.05 -24.07
CA MET A 181 29.82 22.78 -24.65
C MET A 181 28.75 22.21 -25.60
N ILE A 182 27.47 22.57 -25.38
CA ILE A 182 26.32 21.97 -26.08
C ILE A 182 26.36 22.30 -27.58
N ASP A 183 26.59 23.56 -27.96
CA ASP A 183 26.46 24.02 -29.35
C ASP A 183 27.25 23.15 -30.35
N GLU A 184 28.46 22.73 -29.96
CA GLU A 184 29.36 21.92 -30.78
C GLU A 184 29.21 20.41 -30.54
N ALA A 185 28.91 19.98 -29.30
CA ALA A 185 28.88 18.56 -28.93
C ALA A 185 27.50 17.91 -28.99
N GLN A 186 26.43 18.69 -29.17
CA GLN A 186 25.08 18.18 -29.40
C GLN A 186 25.00 17.32 -30.67
N GLY A 187 24.10 16.34 -30.68
CA GLY A 187 23.95 15.42 -31.81
C GLY A 187 22.77 14.46 -31.62
N PRO A 188 22.42 13.69 -32.65
CA PRO A 188 21.38 12.67 -32.52
C PRO A 188 21.77 11.66 -31.44
N ASN A 189 20.76 11.14 -30.73
CA ASN A 189 20.91 10.16 -29.65
C ASN A 189 21.69 10.68 -28.42
N ARG A 190 21.91 12.00 -28.30
CA ARG A 190 22.57 12.62 -27.15
C ARG A 190 21.61 13.46 -26.34
N TYR A 191 21.55 13.21 -25.04
CA TYR A 191 20.94 14.09 -24.06
C TYR A 191 22.04 14.83 -23.30
N PHE A 192 21.95 16.15 -23.22
CA PHE A 192 22.87 17.00 -22.47
C PHE A 192 22.17 17.67 -21.30
N MET A 193 22.85 17.70 -20.16
CA MET A 193 22.54 18.57 -19.02
C MET A 193 23.80 19.27 -18.55
N THR A 194 23.75 20.59 -18.36
CA THR A 194 24.92 21.38 -17.95
C THR A 194 24.56 22.32 -16.80
N ALA A 195 25.52 22.62 -15.93
CA ALA A 195 25.27 23.34 -14.69
C ALA A 195 24.94 24.84 -14.84
N CYS A 196 25.37 25.47 -15.94
CA CYS A 196 25.23 26.92 -16.13
C CYS A 196 25.24 27.32 -17.60
N GLU A 197 24.93 28.57 -17.93
CA GLU A 197 25.10 29.11 -19.29
C GLU A 197 26.58 29.17 -19.71
N LYS A 198 26.81 29.35 -21.01
CA LYS A 198 28.15 29.39 -21.65
C LYS A 198 29.13 30.42 -21.06
N THR A 199 28.65 31.46 -20.39
CA THR A 199 29.46 32.52 -19.77
C THR A 199 29.29 32.62 -18.26
N GLU A 200 28.50 31.73 -17.67
CA GLU A 200 28.18 31.72 -16.23
C GLU A 200 29.11 30.82 -15.44
N ASP A 201 29.30 31.14 -14.16
CA ASP A 201 30.02 30.28 -13.23
C ASP A 201 29.10 29.15 -12.74
N SER A 202 29.69 28.00 -12.40
CA SER A 202 29.03 26.96 -11.60
C SER A 202 29.56 27.04 -10.17
N TRP A 203 28.70 26.83 -9.18
CA TRP A 203 29.06 26.95 -7.75
C TRP A 203 29.01 25.62 -7.03
N GLU A 204 29.90 25.47 -6.06
CA GLU A 204 29.87 24.43 -5.02
C GLU A 204 29.70 25.07 -3.64
N THR A 205 29.08 24.37 -2.70
CA THR A 205 28.89 24.92 -1.34
C THR A 205 29.02 23.88 -0.25
N SER A 206 29.61 24.27 0.88
CA SER A 206 29.70 23.43 2.08
C SER A 206 28.36 23.14 2.75
N ALA A 207 27.35 23.97 2.50
CA ALA A 207 26.00 23.74 3.00
C ALA A 207 25.32 22.55 2.30
N LEU A 208 25.65 22.32 1.03
CA LEU A 208 25.14 21.17 0.26
C LEU A 208 26.10 19.99 0.26
N GLY A 209 27.40 20.22 0.47
CA GLY A 209 28.44 19.19 0.38
C GLY A 209 28.70 18.72 -1.05
N HIS A 210 28.34 19.54 -2.03
CA HIS A 210 28.27 19.20 -3.46
C HIS A 210 28.34 20.47 -4.33
N GLY A 211 28.58 20.31 -5.63
CA GLY A 211 28.17 21.27 -6.65
C GLY A 211 26.67 21.55 -6.55
N VAL A 212 26.24 22.81 -6.65
CA VAL A 212 24.81 23.18 -6.50
C VAL A 212 23.96 22.45 -7.53
N PHE A 213 24.42 22.39 -8.77
CA PHE A 213 23.75 21.66 -9.84
C PHE A 213 23.73 20.15 -9.55
N THR A 214 24.90 19.54 -9.31
CA THR A 214 24.99 18.10 -9.02
C THR A 214 24.16 17.68 -7.82
N TYR A 215 24.10 18.49 -6.76
CA TYR A 215 23.25 18.24 -5.60
C TYR A 215 21.77 18.07 -5.99
N TYR A 216 21.25 18.98 -6.83
CA TYR A 216 19.84 18.90 -7.23
C TYR A 216 19.59 17.84 -8.30
N PHE A 217 20.57 17.54 -9.15
CA PHE A 217 20.50 16.40 -10.06
C PHE A 217 20.47 15.06 -9.31
N LEU A 218 21.32 14.85 -8.30
CA LEU A 218 21.27 13.64 -7.46
C LEU A 218 19.93 13.47 -6.73
N ARG A 219 19.21 14.57 -6.49
CA ARG A 219 17.88 14.57 -5.87
C ARG A 219 16.74 14.39 -6.88
N SER A 220 16.94 14.75 -8.14
CA SER A 220 15.90 14.66 -9.17
C SER A 220 15.44 13.22 -9.39
N PHE A 221 16.36 12.25 -9.25
CA PHE A 221 16.06 10.81 -9.32
C PHE A 221 14.89 10.36 -8.44
N THR A 222 14.62 11.04 -7.32
CA THR A 222 13.52 10.67 -6.40
C THR A 222 12.53 11.81 -6.12
N GLN A 223 12.84 13.04 -6.52
CA GLN A 223 12.02 14.21 -6.21
C GLN A 223 11.50 14.96 -7.44
N ALA A 224 12.00 14.65 -8.64
CA ALA A 224 11.34 15.09 -9.85
C ALA A 224 9.94 14.47 -9.91
N SER A 225 9.01 15.21 -10.50
CA SER A 225 7.64 14.75 -10.71
C SER A 225 7.53 14.21 -12.13
N ASP A 226 6.89 13.04 -12.25
CA ASP A 226 6.32 12.56 -13.51
C ASP A 226 5.24 13.56 -13.95
N SER A 227 5.65 14.48 -14.80
CA SER A 227 4.92 15.68 -15.20
C SER A 227 4.01 15.40 -16.39
N ASN A 228 4.36 14.42 -17.23
CA ASN A 228 3.55 13.99 -18.37
C ASN A 228 2.58 12.84 -18.01
N GLY A 229 2.74 12.22 -16.83
CA GLY A 229 1.89 11.15 -16.30
C GLY A 229 2.10 9.80 -16.97
N ASP A 230 3.27 9.56 -17.56
CA ASP A 230 3.57 8.33 -18.28
C ASP A 230 4.13 7.21 -17.39
N GLY A 231 4.34 7.47 -16.10
CA GLY A 231 4.81 6.49 -15.12
C GLY A 231 6.33 6.36 -15.03
N VAL A 232 7.11 7.10 -15.81
CA VAL A 232 8.58 7.19 -15.68
C VAL A 232 9.00 8.58 -15.21
N ILE A 233 10.26 8.70 -14.81
CA ILE A 233 10.88 10.00 -14.51
C ILE A 233 11.98 10.21 -15.53
N SER A 234 11.69 10.97 -16.58
CA SER A 234 12.62 11.17 -17.70
C SER A 234 13.72 12.17 -17.39
N MET A 235 14.75 12.24 -18.22
CA MET A 235 15.84 13.20 -18.02
C MET A 235 15.37 14.65 -18.16
N GLU A 236 14.36 14.89 -18.99
CA GLU A 236 13.67 16.17 -19.19
C GLU A 236 12.98 16.64 -17.91
N GLU A 237 12.34 15.73 -17.19
CA GLU A 237 11.68 16.00 -15.91
C GLU A 237 12.70 16.20 -14.80
N GLN A 238 13.78 15.41 -14.83
CA GLN A 238 14.91 15.58 -13.92
C GLN A 238 15.61 16.91 -14.12
N TYR A 239 15.78 17.35 -15.37
CA TYR A 239 16.29 18.67 -15.69
C TYR A 239 15.35 19.75 -15.17
N SER A 240 14.05 19.63 -15.38
CA SER A 240 13.06 20.62 -14.90
C SER A 240 13.15 20.82 -13.38
N TYR A 241 13.29 19.73 -12.62
CA TYR A 241 13.57 19.80 -11.18
C TYR A 241 14.94 20.45 -10.89
N THR A 242 15.99 19.95 -11.54
CA THR A 242 17.38 20.38 -11.28
C THR A 242 17.59 21.85 -11.59
N ASN A 243 17.10 22.32 -12.74
CA ASN A 243 17.14 23.71 -13.19
C ASN A 243 16.46 24.63 -12.18
N SER A 244 15.19 24.36 -11.85
CA SER A 244 14.41 25.23 -10.97
C SER A 244 15.03 25.35 -9.57
N ARG A 245 15.55 24.25 -9.02
CA ARG A 245 16.19 24.24 -7.69
C ARG A 245 17.57 24.89 -7.70
N THR A 246 18.36 24.66 -8.73
CA THR A 246 19.69 25.28 -8.91
C THR A 246 19.57 26.79 -9.05
N VAL A 247 18.65 27.28 -9.90
CA VAL A 247 18.38 28.72 -10.07
C VAL A 247 17.92 29.33 -8.75
N SER A 248 16.98 28.69 -8.05
CA SER A 248 16.47 29.20 -6.78
C SER A 248 17.55 29.29 -5.70
N TYR A 249 18.42 28.29 -5.60
CA TYR A 249 19.47 28.25 -4.59
C TYR A 249 20.57 29.28 -4.90
N SER A 250 21.05 29.30 -6.14
CA SER A 250 22.11 30.22 -6.59
C SER A 250 21.67 31.69 -6.56
N THR A 251 20.37 31.99 -6.75
CA THR A 251 19.80 33.32 -6.49
C THR A 251 20.07 33.80 -5.06
N GLY A 252 20.02 32.90 -4.08
CA GLY A 252 20.35 33.20 -2.69
C GLY A 252 21.83 33.52 -2.45
N LEU A 253 22.72 33.08 -3.35
CA LEU A 253 24.16 33.36 -3.31
C LEU A 253 24.51 34.72 -3.95
N GLY A 254 23.59 35.32 -4.70
CA GLY A 254 23.80 36.61 -5.37
C GLY A 254 24.47 36.51 -6.74
N ASP A 255 24.74 35.30 -7.23
CA ASP A 255 25.20 35.01 -8.58
C ASP A 255 24.47 33.75 -9.10
N VAL A 256 23.58 33.95 -10.06
CA VAL A 256 22.62 32.93 -10.49
C VAL A 256 23.25 32.02 -11.53
N GLN A 257 23.04 30.72 -11.38
CA GLN A 257 23.40 29.71 -12.36
C GLN A 257 22.14 29.29 -13.09
N HIS A 258 22.18 29.26 -14.43
CA HIS A 258 21.08 28.76 -15.24
C HIS A 258 21.50 27.47 -15.98
N PRO A 259 21.20 26.29 -15.42
CA PRO A 259 21.44 25.03 -16.12
C PRO A 259 20.86 25.01 -17.52
N GLN A 260 21.51 24.33 -18.46
CA GLN A 260 21.05 24.18 -19.85
C GLN A 260 20.83 22.71 -20.20
N GLU A 261 19.88 22.44 -21.09
CA GLU A 261 19.62 21.13 -21.66
C GLU A 261 19.68 21.12 -23.19
N TYR A 262 19.96 19.95 -23.75
CA TYR A 262 19.67 19.62 -25.15
C TYR A 262 19.24 18.17 -25.22
N ASP A 263 18.16 17.91 -25.96
CA ASP A 263 17.67 16.56 -26.19
C ASP A 263 17.69 16.21 -27.68
N GLY A 264 18.57 15.28 -28.04
CA GLY A 264 18.66 14.66 -29.35
C GLY A 264 18.18 13.21 -29.37
N ILE A 265 17.69 12.67 -28.26
CA ILE A 265 17.10 11.33 -28.17
C ILE A 265 15.65 11.42 -28.69
N SER A 266 15.21 10.39 -29.42
CA SER A 266 13.84 10.37 -29.94
C SER A 266 12.88 9.80 -28.90
N GLY A 267 11.95 10.62 -28.41
CA GLY A 267 10.96 10.19 -27.43
C GLY A 267 11.31 10.70 -26.04
N GLU A 268 11.16 9.85 -25.02
CA GLU A 268 11.53 10.17 -23.63
C GLU A 268 12.92 9.63 -23.32
N SER A 269 13.77 10.45 -22.70
CA SER A 269 15.14 10.08 -22.35
C SER A 269 15.17 9.38 -21.00
N VAL A 270 15.07 8.04 -21.00
CA VAL A 270 14.96 7.24 -19.77
C VAL A 270 15.98 6.11 -19.76
N PHE A 271 17.03 6.26 -18.94
CA PHE A 271 18.03 5.20 -18.77
C PHE A 271 17.69 4.22 -17.63
N ASP A 272 16.72 4.55 -16.77
CA ASP A 272 16.21 3.61 -15.77
C ASP A 272 15.44 2.47 -16.45
N THR A 273 15.71 1.24 -16.01
CA THR A 273 14.97 0.07 -16.44
C THR A 273 13.56 0.11 -15.83
N LYS A 274 12.60 0.67 -16.56
CA LYS A 274 11.23 0.90 -16.08
C LYS A 274 10.22 0.77 -17.22
N VAL A 275 8.96 0.55 -16.86
CA VAL A 275 7.82 0.59 -17.80
C VAL A 275 7.19 1.98 -17.74
N GLY A 276 6.99 2.58 -18.91
CA GLY A 276 6.23 3.82 -19.07
C GLY A 276 5.09 3.67 -20.09
N SER A 277 4.19 4.64 -20.09
CA SER A 277 2.97 4.69 -20.91
C SER A 277 2.14 3.40 -20.85
N LEU A 278 2.10 2.75 -19.69
CA LEU A 278 1.41 1.47 -19.54
C LEU A 278 -0.09 1.64 -19.70
N THR A 279 -0.64 0.95 -20.70
CA THR A 279 -2.07 0.95 -21.00
C THR A 279 -2.55 -0.47 -21.15
N PHE A 280 -3.65 -0.77 -20.46
CA PHE A 280 -4.44 -1.98 -20.61
C PHE A 280 -5.89 -1.57 -20.87
N ILE A 281 -6.43 -1.94 -22.03
CA ILE A 281 -7.80 -1.62 -22.43
C ILE A 281 -8.55 -2.91 -22.68
N LEU A 282 -9.64 -3.09 -21.94
CA LEU A 282 -10.55 -4.20 -22.10
C LEU A 282 -11.50 -3.93 -23.28
N ASN A 283 -11.41 -4.73 -24.33
CA ASN A 283 -12.24 -4.63 -25.54
C ASN A 283 -13.01 -5.93 -25.78
N GLY A 284 -14.10 -6.11 -25.03
CA GLY A 284 -14.92 -7.31 -25.08
C GLY A 284 -14.16 -8.52 -24.55
N THR A 285 -13.78 -9.43 -25.45
CA THR A 285 -13.04 -10.66 -25.11
C THR A 285 -11.53 -10.53 -25.36
N ARG A 286 -11.00 -9.30 -25.38
CA ARG A 286 -9.59 -9.02 -25.60
C ARG A 286 -9.10 -7.98 -24.61
N LEU A 287 -7.86 -8.15 -24.18
CA LEU A 287 -7.11 -7.16 -23.44
C LEU A 287 -6.06 -6.60 -24.40
N ASP A 288 -6.29 -5.37 -24.85
CA ASP A 288 -5.32 -4.63 -25.65
C ASP A 288 -4.30 -4.02 -24.69
N TYR A 289 -3.02 -4.15 -25.03
CA TYR A 289 -1.94 -3.64 -24.20
C TYR A 289 -1.01 -2.76 -25.03
N SER A 290 -0.44 -1.74 -24.39
CA SER A 290 0.70 -1.01 -24.91
C SER A 290 1.55 -0.45 -23.79
N PHE A 291 2.87 -0.44 -23.95
CA PHE A 291 3.80 0.17 -23.01
C PHE A 291 5.19 0.35 -23.64
N PHE A 292 5.98 1.25 -23.08
CA PHE A 292 7.42 1.30 -23.35
C PHE A 292 8.18 0.59 -22.23
N LEU A 293 9.15 -0.24 -22.61
CA LEU A 293 10.17 -0.76 -21.69
C LEU A 293 11.49 -0.02 -21.95
N TYR A 294 11.86 0.84 -21.00
CA TYR A 294 13.07 1.67 -21.04
C TYR A 294 14.25 1.01 -20.32
N GLY A 295 15.42 1.64 -20.44
CA GLY A 295 16.64 1.25 -19.72
C GLY A 295 17.47 0.19 -20.41
N HIS A 296 18.06 -0.70 -19.61
CA HIS A 296 19.05 -1.69 -20.04
C HIS A 296 19.08 -2.94 -19.15
N GLY A 297 19.85 -3.95 -19.58
CA GLY A 297 20.04 -5.24 -18.91
C GLY A 297 19.74 -6.43 -19.82
N SER A 298 19.67 -7.61 -19.19
CA SER A 298 19.32 -8.89 -19.81
C SER A 298 17.89 -9.29 -19.44
N ILE A 299 16.98 -9.26 -20.39
CA ILE A 299 15.58 -9.62 -20.19
C ILE A 299 15.41 -11.14 -20.23
N SER A 300 14.90 -11.74 -19.15
CA SER A 300 14.55 -13.17 -19.10
C SER A 300 13.05 -13.43 -19.23
N THR A 301 12.22 -12.46 -18.87
CA THR A 301 10.77 -12.61 -18.81
C THR A 301 10.10 -11.30 -19.17
N ILE A 302 9.13 -11.36 -20.08
CA ILE A 302 8.12 -10.33 -20.29
C ILE A 302 6.82 -11.10 -20.45
N GLN A 303 5.95 -11.03 -19.46
CA GLN A 303 4.77 -11.88 -19.41
C GLN A 303 3.55 -11.09 -18.95
N ILE A 304 2.44 -11.25 -19.67
CA ILE A 304 1.11 -10.88 -19.18
C ILE A 304 0.45 -12.14 -18.66
N THR A 305 -0.01 -12.13 -17.42
CA THR A 305 -0.72 -13.25 -16.78
C THR A 305 -2.14 -12.80 -16.46
N LEU A 306 -3.12 -13.66 -16.72
CA LEU A 306 -4.52 -13.41 -16.42
C LEU A 306 -4.98 -14.35 -15.30
N CYS A 307 -5.77 -13.84 -14.37
CA CYS A 307 -6.42 -14.65 -13.34
C CYS A 307 -7.94 -14.61 -13.49
N SER A 308 -8.61 -15.63 -12.94
CA SER A 308 -10.05 -15.62 -12.75
C SER A 308 -10.43 -15.84 -11.31
N VAL A 309 -11.23 -14.92 -10.79
CA VAL A 309 -11.94 -15.08 -9.51
C VAL A 309 -12.98 -16.21 -9.51
N ALA A 310 -13.64 -16.50 -10.62
CA ALA A 310 -14.67 -17.55 -10.65
C ALA A 310 -14.07 -18.97 -10.57
N GLU A 311 -12.83 -19.12 -11.02
CA GLU A 311 -12.07 -20.37 -10.95
C GLU A 311 -11.04 -20.38 -9.82
N ASN A 312 -10.95 -19.26 -9.06
CA ASN A 312 -9.95 -18.98 -8.03
C ASN A 312 -8.53 -19.43 -8.42
N THR A 313 -8.12 -19.11 -9.66
CA THR A 313 -6.86 -19.61 -10.22
C THR A 313 -6.27 -18.64 -11.25
N THR A 314 -4.95 -18.72 -11.41
CA THR A 314 -4.27 -18.21 -12.60
C THR A 314 -4.66 -19.07 -13.80
N ILE A 315 -5.06 -18.45 -14.92
CA ILE A 315 -5.58 -19.18 -16.08
C ILE A 315 -4.57 -19.25 -17.21
N GLU A 316 -3.98 -18.13 -17.61
CA GLU A 316 -3.19 -18.06 -18.83
C GLU A 316 -2.05 -17.05 -18.69
N ALA A 317 -0.90 -17.38 -19.29
CA ALA A 317 0.29 -16.54 -19.26
C ALA A 317 0.88 -16.39 -20.66
N PHE A 318 0.90 -15.16 -21.16
CA PHE A 318 1.35 -14.79 -22.50
C PHE A 318 2.77 -14.26 -22.43
N ASN A 319 3.71 -15.00 -23.02
CA ASN A 319 5.10 -14.56 -23.16
C ASN A 319 5.22 -13.58 -24.34
N LEU A 320 5.68 -12.36 -24.07
CA LEU A 320 5.84 -11.31 -25.08
C LEU A 320 7.25 -11.23 -25.69
N ILE A 321 8.20 -12.03 -25.21
CA ILE A 321 9.57 -12.07 -25.79
C ILE A 321 9.57 -12.34 -27.31
N PRO A 322 8.73 -13.25 -27.87
CA PRO A 322 8.68 -13.45 -29.32
C PRO A 322 8.29 -12.21 -30.13
N ASP A 323 7.56 -11.28 -29.51
CA ASP A 323 7.06 -10.03 -30.12
C ASP A 323 7.91 -8.81 -29.71
N ALA A 324 9.13 -9.05 -29.23
CA ALA A 324 10.05 -7.99 -28.81
C ALA A 324 10.31 -6.96 -29.92
N PRO A 325 10.31 -5.65 -29.60
CA PRO A 325 10.46 -4.59 -30.60
C PRO A 325 11.90 -4.43 -31.10
N SER A 326 12.87 -5.05 -30.42
CA SER A 326 14.29 -4.97 -30.73
C SER A 326 15.01 -6.29 -30.39
N SER A 327 16.26 -6.40 -30.82
CA SER A 327 17.21 -7.48 -30.45
C SER A 327 17.36 -7.65 -28.94
N THR A 328 17.25 -6.56 -28.19
CA THR A 328 17.41 -6.56 -26.73
C THR A 328 16.09 -6.65 -25.97
N GLY A 329 14.97 -6.43 -26.66
CA GLY A 329 13.63 -6.37 -26.06
C GLY A 329 13.28 -5.04 -25.40
N PHE A 330 14.17 -4.05 -25.36
CA PHE A 330 13.81 -2.71 -24.95
C PHE A 330 13.11 -1.95 -26.08
N GLY A 331 12.10 -1.15 -25.74
CA GLY A 331 11.30 -0.36 -26.69
C GLY A 331 9.79 -0.48 -26.49
N PHE A 332 9.04 -0.10 -27.52
CA PHE A 332 7.58 -0.05 -27.48
C PHE A 332 6.93 -1.41 -27.76
N TYR A 333 6.19 -1.93 -26.79
CA TYR A 333 5.31 -3.08 -26.92
C TYR A 333 3.89 -2.63 -27.19
N SER A 334 3.22 -3.30 -28.12
CA SER A 334 1.77 -3.18 -28.28
C SER A 334 1.18 -4.45 -28.87
N GLY A 335 -0.04 -4.77 -28.48
CA GLY A 335 -0.71 -5.96 -28.98
C GLY A 335 -2.04 -6.20 -28.28
N ASN A 336 -2.54 -7.41 -28.42
CA ASN A 336 -3.71 -7.87 -27.68
C ASN A 336 -3.55 -9.32 -27.27
N VAL A 337 -4.11 -9.66 -26.12
CA VAL A 337 -4.27 -11.03 -25.67
C VAL A 337 -5.76 -11.36 -25.63
N SER A 338 -6.11 -12.53 -26.14
CA SER A 338 -7.49 -13.01 -26.05
C SER A 338 -7.75 -13.44 -24.61
N ILE A 339 -8.79 -12.88 -24.01
CA ILE A 339 -9.19 -13.20 -22.63
C ILE A 339 -10.42 -14.12 -22.58
N GLY A 340 -10.87 -14.62 -23.74
CA GLY A 340 -12.00 -15.55 -23.83
C GLY A 340 -13.38 -14.89 -23.64
N GLY A 341 -14.43 -15.67 -23.86
CA GLY A 341 -15.82 -15.22 -23.70
C GLY A 341 -16.39 -15.62 -22.33
N PHE A 342 -16.80 -14.60 -21.57
CA PHE A 342 -17.62 -14.59 -20.34
C PHE A 342 -16.90 -14.58 -18.96
N ASN A 343 -17.25 -13.55 -18.17
CA ASN A 343 -17.43 -13.44 -16.71
C ASN A 343 -16.31 -13.78 -15.72
N ASN A 344 -15.21 -14.37 -16.15
CA ASN A 344 -14.30 -15.03 -15.22
C ASN A 344 -12.99 -14.29 -15.01
N ILE A 345 -12.44 -13.60 -16.02
CA ILE A 345 -11.21 -12.82 -15.84
C ILE A 345 -11.52 -11.48 -15.22
N THR A 346 -10.90 -11.23 -14.08
CA THR A 346 -11.15 -10.07 -13.22
C THR A 346 -9.87 -9.33 -12.90
N GLY A 347 -8.72 -10.03 -12.97
CA GLY A 347 -7.41 -9.43 -12.83
C GLY A 347 -6.41 -9.85 -13.91
N TYR A 348 -5.42 -8.99 -14.10
CA TYR A 348 -4.29 -9.21 -14.97
C TYR A 348 -3.01 -8.65 -14.35
N LYS A 349 -1.88 -9.27 -14.65
CA LYS A 349 -0.56 -8.93 -14.13
C LYS A 349 0.41 -8.85 -15.29
N ILE A 350 1.21 -7.79 -15.36
CA ILE A 350 2.42 -7.79 -16.19
C ILE A 350 3.62 -8.00 -15.30
N ARG A 351 4.50 -8.93 -15.68
CA ARG A 351 5.75 -9.23 -14.98
C ARG A 351 6.91 -9.19 -15.98
N ILE A 352 7.88 -8.35 -15.68
CA ILE A 352 9.12 -8.20 -16.44
C ILE A 352 10.28 -8.47 -15.48
N VAL A 353 11.22 -9.30 -15.92
CA VAL A 353 12.39 -9.70 -15.14
C VAL A 353 13.63 -9.35 -15.93
N VAL A 354 14.42 -8.42 -15.39
CA VAL A 354 15.66 -7.92 -16.00
C VAL A 354 16.83 -8.20 -15.08
N TYR A 355 17.90 -8.77 -15.62
CA TYR A 355 19.16 -9.01 -14.91
C TYR A 355 20.18 -7.94 -15.29
N TRP A 356 20.88 -7.42 -14.29
CA TRP A 356 22.08 -6.60 -14.49
C TRP A 356 23.31 -7.44 -14.20
N TYR A 357 24.31 -7.34 -15.08
CA TYR A 357 25.56 -8.08 -14.93
C TYR A 357 26.28 -7.63 -13.64
N ASN A 358 26.71 -8.58 -12.80
CA ASN A 358 27.53 -8.38 -11.60
C ASN A 358 27.00 -7.53 -10.44
N HIS A 359 25.75 -7.07 -10.46
CA HIS A 359 25.16 -6.35 -9.33
C HIS A 359 24.96 -7.27 -8.12
N PRO A 360 25.45 -6.98 -6.90
CA PRO A 360 25.10 -7.74 -5.70
C PRO A 360 23.68 -7.39 -5.22
N PRO A 361 22.82 -8.38 -4.90
CA PRO A 361 23.11 -9.81 -4.80
C PRO A 361 22.59 -10.61 -6.01
N GLY A 362 23.07 -10.33 -7.21
CA GLY A 362 22.68 -10.99 -8.46
C GLY A 362 21.18 -10.99 -8.75
N SER A 363 20.40 -10.19 -8.01
CA SER A 363 18.95 -10.23 -8.02
C SER A 363 18.42 -9.50 -9.24
N PRO A 364 17.44 -10.08 -9.95
CA PRO A 364 16.82 -9.38 -11.06
C PRO A 364 16.03 -8.17 -10.55
N LYS A 365 15.98 -7.11 -11.37
CA LYS A 365 14.93 -6.10 -11.25
C LYS A 365 13.62 -6.72 -11.74
N ILE A 366 12.70 -6.93 -10.80
CA ILE A 366 11.34 -7.42 -11.09
C ILE A 366 10.44 -6.20 -11.18
N ILE A 367 9.93 -5.94 -12.39
CA ILE A 367 8.92 -4.92 -12.62
C ILE A 367 7.59 -5.64 -12.73
N GLN A 368 6.67 -5.35 -11.81
CA GLN A 368 5.37 -5.99 -11.75
C GLN A 368 4.28 -4.95 -11.53
N TYR A 369 3.22 -5.04 -12.33
CA TYR A 369 2.00 -4.26 -12.12
C TYR A 369 0.81 -5.22 -12.05
N LEU A 370 -0.01 -5.05 -11.02
CA LEU A 370 -1.20 -5.84 -10.73
C LEU A 370 -2.44 -5.00 -11.06
N PHE A 371 -3.46 -5.63 -11.60
CA PHE A 371 -4.72 -5.01 -11.97
C PHE A 371 -5.87 -5.98 -11.66
N GLY A 372 -7.04 -5.42 -11.35
CA GLY A 372 -8.19 -6.17 -10.87
C GLY A 372 -8.32 -6.06 -9.35
N ASP A 373 -9.55 -5.82 -8.91
CA ASP A 373 -10.01 -5.75 -7.51
C ASP A 373 -11.52 -6.01 -7.61
N ALA A 374 -11.90 -7.28 -7.57
CA ALA A 374 -13.22 -7.73 -8.00
C ALA A 374 -14.32 -7.47 -6.97
N ASP A 375 -14.01 -7.37 -5.69
CA ASP A 375 -14.96 -7.00 -4.62
C ASP A 375 -14.79 -5.58 -4.10
N GLY A 376 -13.70 -4.89 -4.43
CA GLY A 376 -13.48 -3.49 -4.11
C GLY A 376 -13.05 -3.26 -2.67
N ASP A 377 -12.25 -4.17 -2.09
CA ASP A 377 -11.64 -4.04 -0.75
C ASP A 377 -10.24 -3.38 -0.78
N ASN A 378 -9.70 -3.09 -1.97
CA ASN A 378 -8.36 -2.56 -2.26
C ASN A 378 -7.21 -3.59 -2.23
N LEU A 379 -7.50 -4.87 -2.07
CA LEU A 379 -6.59 -5.94 -2.46
C LEU A 379 -6.81 -6.25 -3.94
N THR A 380 -5.74 -6.63 -4.63
CA THR A 380 -5.88 -7.02 -6.04
C THR A 380 -6.20 -8.50 -6.13
N ASP A 381 -6.99 -8.92 -7.12
CA ASP A 381 -7.33 -10.35 -7.30
C ASP A 381 -6.12 -11.29 -7.29
N PHE A 382 -4.99 -10.85 -7.87
CA PHE A 382 -3.76 -11.65 -7.86
C PHE A 382 -3.17 -11.79 -6.48
N PHE A 383 -3.22 -10.72 -5.69
CA PHE A 383 -2.73 -10.73 -4.32
C PHE A 383 -3.56 -11.69 -3.48
N GLU A 384 -4.88 -11.65 -3.61
CA GLU A 384 -5.79 -12.50 -2.86
C GLU A 384 -5.60 -13.97 -3.23
N ILE A 385 -5.58 -14.28 -4.54
CA ILE A 385 -5.30 -15.65 -5.02
C ILE A 385 -3.92 -16.15 -4.56
N ASP A 386 -2.88 -15.31 -4.63
CA ASP A 386 -1.52 -15.69 -4.24
C ASP A 386 -1.40 -15.92 -2.71
N ASN A 387 -2.30 -15.33 -1.90
CA ASN A 387 -2.36 -15.50 -0.44
C ASN A 387 -3.47 -16.45 0.05
N GLY A 388 -4.29 -17.01 -0.86
CA GLY A 388 -5.36 -17.95 -0.51
C GLY A 388 -6.69 -17.31 -0.09
N LEU A 389 -6.82 -15.99 -0.24
CA LEU A 389 -8.03 -15.21 0.00
C LEU A 389 -9.06 -15.38 -1.13
N ASN A 390 -10.25 -14.82 -0.93
CA ASN A 390 -11.34 -14.89 -1.89
C ASN A 390 -11.60 -13.54 -2.58
N PRO A 391 -11.14 -13.36 -3.83
CA PRO A 391 -11.23 -12.10 -4.58
C PRO A 391 -12.63 -11.63 -4.99
N ARG A 392 -13.68 -12.21 -4.41
CA ARG A 392 -15.08 -11.87 -4.66
C ARG A 392 -15.82 -11.47 -3.39
N VAL A 393 -15.16 -11.57 -2.26
CA VAL A 393 -15.74 -11.34 -0.95
C VAL A 393 -14.71 -10.55 -0.17
N LYS A 394 -15.07 -9.32 0.16
CA LYS A 394 -14.21 -8.40 0.92
C LYS A 394 -13.71 -8.97 2.25
N ASP A 395 -14.41 -9.96 2.78
CA ASP A 395 -14.23 -10.57 4.09
C ASP A 395 -14.25 -12.09 3.85
N THR A 396 -13.06 -12.68 3.76
CA THR A 396 -12.86 -14.05 3.28
C THR A 396 -13.36 -15.08 4.29
N ASP A 397 -13.26 -14.82 5.59
CA ASP A 397 -13.63 -15.75 6.66
C ASP A 397 -14.94 -15.40 7.41
N TRP A 398 -15.54 -14.26 7.06
CA TRP A 398 -16.90 -13.82 7.34
C TRP A 398 -17.09 -13.40 8.80
N ASP A 399 -16.08 -12.75 9.36
CA ASP A 399 -16.02 -12.33 10.75
C ASP A 399 -16.46 -10.87 10.97
N GLY A 400 -16.59 -10.10 9.89
CA GLY A 400 -16.98 -8.70 9.89
C GLY A 400 -15.85 -7.69 9.61
N LEU A 401 -14.59 -8.14 9.48
CA LEU A 401 -13.46 -7.36 9.00
C LEU A 401 -13.20 -7.65 7.52
N ASP A 402 -12.71 -6.64 6.80
CA ASP A 402 -12.30 -6.88 5.41
C ASP A 402 -10.84 -7.36 5.33
N ASP A 403 -10.54 -8.20 4.35
CA ASP A 403 -9.23 -8.82 4.12
C ASP A 403 -8.12 -7.77 4.07
N TYR A 404 -8.40 -6.59 3.52
CA TYR A 404 -7.47 -5.47 3.52
C TYR A 404 -7.10 -5.01 4.93
N PHE A 405 -8.09 -4.79 5.81
CA PHE A 405 -7.86 -4.37 7.19
C PHE A 405 -7.14 -5.44 7.99
N GLU A 406 -7.43 -6.70 7.74
CA GLU A 406 -6.80 -7.81 8.44
C GLU A 406 -5.36 -8.01 7.99
N PHE A 407 -5.14 -8.14 6.67
CA PHE A 407 -3.81 -8.39 6.10
C PHE A 407 -2.81 -7.29 6.46
N TYR A 408 -3.22 -6.02 6.42
CA TYR A 408 -2.38 -4.89 6.83
C TYR A 408 -2.51 -4.53 8.32
N GLY A 409 -3.42 -5.18 9.03
CA GLY A 409 -3.68 -5.03 10.45
C GLY A 409 -2.93 -6.07 11.27
N VAL A 410 -3.65 -6.74 12.16
CA VAL A 410 -3.08 -7.67 13.16
C VAL A 410 -3.65 -9.08 13.13
N THR A 411 -4.82 -9.28 12.53
CA THR A 411 -5.55 -10.56 12.46
C THR A 411 -5.14 -11.37 11.22
N ASP A 412 -5.59 -12.62 11.15
CA ASP A 412 -5.38 -13.49 9.99
C ASP A 412 -6.67 -13.57 9.16
N PRO A 413 -6.71 -13.03 7.92
CA PRO A 413 -7.93 -12.99 7.07
C PRO A 413 -8.48 -14.36 6.61
N LEU A 414 -7.94 -15.45 7.16
CA LEU A 414 -8.40 -16.81 6.95
C LEU A 414 -8.92 -17.46 8.24
N LEU A 415 -8.89 -16.73 9.36
CA LEU A 415 -9.27 -17.17 10.70
C LEU A 415 -10.19 -16.14 11.34
N ASN A 416 -11.48 -16.43 11.34
CA ASN A 416 -12.52 -15.59 11.90
C ASN A 416 -12.46 -15.35 13.43
N ASP A 417 -11.46 -15.93 14.11
CA ASP A 417 -11.18 -15.89 15.55
C ASP A 417 -9.68 -16.21 15.69
N THR A 418 -8.85 -15.18 15.61
CA THR A 418 -7.39 -15.27 15.52
C THR A 418 -6.79 -15.85 16.80
N ASP A 419 -7.37 -15.53 17.96
CA ASP A 419 -6.83 -15.91 19.26
C ASP A 419 -7.48 -17.19 19.84
N GLY A 420 -8.63 -17.58 19.30
CA GLY A 420 -9.36 -18.81 19.61
C GLY A 420 -10.17 -18.75 20.90
N ASP A 421 -10.57 -17.56 21.36
CA ASP A 421 -11.35 -17.38 22.59
C ASP A 421 -12.87 -17.50 22.42
N GLY A 422 -13.34 -17.48 21.18
CA GLY A 422 -14.74 -17.62 20.79
C GLY A 422 -15.46 -16.31 20.48
N MET A 423 -14.81 -15.15 20.62
CA MET A 423 -15.23 -13.90 19.98
C MET A 423 -14.63 -13.84 18.57
N LEU A 424 -15.34 -13.21 17.62
CA LEU A 424 -14.84 -13.04 16.26
C LEU A 424 -13.98 -11.78 16.19
N ASP A 425 -12.92 -11.76 15.38
CA ASP A 425 -12.01 -10.61 15.37
C ASP A 425 -12.75 -9.31 14.99
N GLY A 426 -13.71 -9.39 14.07
CA GLY A 426 -14.58 -8.26 13.72
C GLY A 426 -15.45 -7.74 14.86
N PHE A 427 -15.94 -8.61 15.74
CA PHE A 427 -16.63 -8.17 16.95
C PHE A 427 -15.68 -7.45 17.90
N GLU A 428 -14.49 -8.03 18.11
CA GLU A 428 -13.50 -7.50 19.04
C GLU A 428 -12.99 -6.14 18.58
N VAL A 429 -12.60 -6.00 17.32
CA VAL A 429 -12.15 -4.74 16.74
C VAL A 429 -13.24 -3.68 16.77
N PHE A 430 -14.50 -4.03 16.47
CA PHE A 430 -15.62 -3.08 16.55
C PHE A 430 -15.91 -2.64 17.99
N SER A 431 -15.77 -3.56 18.94
CA SER A 431 -15.97 -3.30 20.37
C SER A 431 -14.72 -2.70 21.05
N GLY A 432 -13.58 -2.60 20.37
CA GLY A 432 -12.35 -2.06 20.94
C GLY A 432 -11.63 -3.01 21.90
N LEU A 433 -11.88 -4.32 21.76
CA LEU A 433 -11.17 -5.43 22.39
C LEU A 433 -9.88 -5.78 21.63
N ASP A 434 -9.07 -6.69 22.18
CA ASP A 434 -7.81 -7.11 21.56
C ASP A 434 -7.94 -8.51 20.92
N PRO A 435 -8.07 -8.59 19.57
CA PRO A 435 -8.32 -9.85 18.85
C PRO A 435 -7.12 -10.81 18.84
N LEU A 436 -6.07 -10.52 19.61
CA LEU A 436 -4.92 -11.37 19.79
C LEU A 436 -4.82 -11.96 21.20
N THR A 437 -5.78 -11.65 22.08
CA THR A 437 -5.72 -12.06 23.48
C THR A 437 -7.07 -12.40 24.09
N ASN A 438 -7.13 -13.55 24.74
CA ASN A 438 -8.37 -14.02 25.36
C ASN A 438 -8.82 -13.07 26.47
N ASP A 439 -9.85 -12.30 26.16
CA ASP A 439 -10.40 -11.29 27.04
C ASP A 439 -11.90 -11.49 27.32
N THR A 440 -12.49 -12.60 26.85
CA THR A 440 -13.89 -13.00 27.10
C THR A 440 -14.40 -12.81 28.54
N GLY A 441 -13.53 -12.97 29.55
CA GLY A 441 -13.86 -12.87 30.97
C GLY A 441 -13.65 -11.49 31.59
N LEU A 442 -13.25 -10.49 30.80
CA LEU A 442 -13.20 -9.08 31.20
C LEU A 442 -14.57 -8.43 31.00
N ASP A 443 -14.69 -7.21 31.51
CA ASP A 443 -15.88 -6.36 31.50
C ASP A 443 -15.34 -4.97 31.15
N LEU A 444 -15.39 -4.63 29.86
CA LEU A 444 -14.67 -3.49 29.30
C LEU A 444 -15.32 -2.15 29.69
N ASP A 445 -16.65 -2.07 29.74
CA ASP A 445 -17.39 -0.86 30.08
C ASP A 445 -17.77 -0.75 31.57
N GLY A 446 -17.71 -1.86 32.32
CA GLY A 446 -17.95 -1.92 33.76
C GLY A 446 -19.42 -2.00 34.15
N ASP A 447 -20.32 -2.43 33.26
CA ASP A 447 -21.75 -2.57 33.55
C ASP A 447 -22.11 -3.84 34.35
N GLY A 448 -21.19 -4.80 34.39
CA GLY A 448 -21.32 -6.08 35.10
C GLY A 448 -21.66 -7.28 34.23
N LEU A 449 -21.77 -7.12 32.91
CA LEU A 449 -21.65 -8.19 31.92
C LEU A 449 -20.18 -8.38 31.53
N THR A 450 -19.84 -9.58 31.07
CA THR A 450 -18.50 -9.83 30.55
C THR A 450 -18.52 -9.73 29.03
N ASN A 451 -17.40 -9.35 28.42
CA ASN A 451 -17.22 -9.25 26.96
C ASN A 451 -17.82 -10.46 26.22
N GLY A 452 -17.57 -11.68 26.70
CA GLY A 452 -18.07 -12.91 26.08
C GLY A 452 -19.59 -13.12 26.19
N ILE A 453 -20.24 -12.57 27.22
CA ILE A 453 -21.71 -12.58 27.34
C ILE A 453 -22.30 -11.55 26.38
N GLU A 454 -21.73 -10.36 26.32
CA GLU A 454 -22.17 -9.30 25.42
C GLU A 454 -22.05 -9.74 23.95
N CYS A 455 -20.92 -10.35 23.59
CA CYS A 455 -20.73 -10.99 22.28
C CYS A 455 -21.82 -12.03 21.97
N GLN A 456 -22.15 -12.89 22.95
CA GLN A 456 -23.19 -13.92 22.77
C GLN A 456 -24.61 -13.31 22.64
N CYS A 457 -24.87 -12.19 23.29
CA CYS A 457 -26.12 -11.45 23.21
C CYS A 457 -26.19 -10.51 22.00
N GLY A 458 -25.06 -10.26 21.34
CA GLY A 458 -24.91 -9.33 20.22
C GLY A 458 -24.85 -7.86 20.64
N SER A 459 -24.70 -7.59 21.95
CA SER A 459 -24.53 -6.24 22.49
C SER A 459 -23.07 -5.78 22.41
N LEU A 460 -22.78 -4.53 22.75
CA LEU A 460 -21.49 -3.89 22.54
C LEU A 460 -20.66 -3.88 23.82
N ALA A 461 -19.55 -4.61 23.85
CA ALA A 461 -18.68 -4.71 25.03
C ALA A 461 -18.09 -3.37 25.55
N ASN A 462 -18.20 -2.30 24.77
CA ASN A 462 -17.72 -0.97 25.12
C ASN A 462 -18.83 0.03 25.44
N ASN A 463 -20.08 -0.43 25.58
CA ASN A 463 -21.22 0.45 25.78
C ASN A 463 -22.28 -0.20 26.68
N SER A 464 -22.45 0.37 27.88
CA SER A 464 -23.28 -0.18 28.95
C SER A 464 -24.80 -0.08 28.70
N ASP A 465 -25.20 0.41 27.53
CA ASP A 465 -26.57 0.67 27.06
C ASP A 465 -26.51 0.66 25.53
N SER A 466 -26.48 -0.54 24.97
CA SER A 466 -26.14 -0.85 23.59
C SER A 466 -27.13 -0.27 22.58
N ASP A 467 -28.42 -0.20 22.93
CA ASP A 467 -29.46 0.37 22.08
C ASP A 467 -29.88 1.80 22.43
N ASN A 468 -29.31 2.37 23.50
CA ASN A 468 -29.46 3.75 23.95
C ASN A 468 -30.88 4.11 24.38
N ASP A 469 -31.58 3.19 25.03
CA ASP A 469 -32.95 3.39 25.51
C ASP A 469 -33.05 3.78 27.01
N LEU A 470 -31.88 3.98 27.64
CA LEU A 470 -31.69 4.36 29.05
C LEU A 470 -31.79 3.20 30.05
N MET A 471 -31.99 1.97 29.58
CA MET A 471 -31.85 0.77 30.38
C MET A 471 -30.45 0.16 30.16
N PRO A 472 -29.70 -0.19 31.22
CA PRO A 472 -28.39 -0.81 31.02
C PRO A 472 -28.49 -2.26 30.53
N ASP A 473 -27.57 -2.67 29.65
CA ASP A 473 -27.46 -4.02 29.09
C ASP A 473 -27.54 -5.10 30.19
N LYS A 474 -26.82 -4.89 31.31
CA LYS A 474 -26.86 -5.78 32.47
C LYS A 474 -28.27 -5.97 33.04
N TRP A 475 -29.06 -4.90 33.16
CA TRP A 475 -30.41 -4.98 33.71
C TRP A 475 -31.35 -5.69 32.74
N GLU A 476 -31.26 -5.37 31.45
CA GLU A 476 -32.04 -6.05 30.42
C GLU A 476 -31.73 -7.55 30.37
N TYR A 477 -30.45 -7.91 30.44
CA TYR A 477 -29.99 -9.30 30.49
C TYR A 477 -30.60 -10.05 31.68
N ASP A 478 -30.55 -9.45 32.88
CA ASP A 478 -31.06 -10.06 34.11
C ASP A 478 -32.60 -10.18 34.09
N ASN A 479 -33.30 -9.34 33.31
CA ASN A 479 -34.76 -9.35 33.15
C ASN A 479 -35.26 -9.99 31.85
N ASN A 480 -34.40 -10.66 31.09
CA ASN A 480 -34.78 -11.35 29.84
C ASN A 480 -35.32 -10.45 28.71
N LEU A 481 -34.90 -9.17 28.69
CA LEU A 481 -35.13 -8.23 27.59
C LEU A 481 -34.02 -8.32 26.53
N ASN A 482 -34.14 -7.53 25.45
CA ASN A 482 -33.23 -7.57 24.32
C ASN A 482 -32.32 -6.33 24.27
N LEU A 483 -31.06 -6.52 24.69
CA LEU A 483 -29.98 -5.52 24.78
C LEU A 483 -29.70 -4.71 23.50
N ASN A 484 -30.31 -5.06 22.37
CA ASN A 484 -30.04 -4.46 21.05
C ASN A 484 -31.29 -3.87 20.42
N THR A 485 -32.37 -3.69 21.17
CA THR A 485 -33.64 -3.19 20.65
C THR A 485 -34.32 -2.32 21.68
N ALA A 486 -34.27 -1.01 21.46
CA ALA A 486 -34.92 -0.02 22.30
C ALA A 486 -36.40 -0.36 22.52
N ASP A 487 -36.68 -0.91 23.69
CA ASP A 487 -37.98 -1.42 24.12
C ASP A 487 -38.47 -0.75 25.41
N ASP A 488 -37.86 0.39 25.75
CA ASP A 488 -38.21 1.31 26.85
C ASP A 488 -39.71 1.62 27.03
N TYR A 489 -40.51 1.57 25.95
CA TYR A 489 -41.97 1.78 25.97
C TYR A 489 -42.83 0.51 25.94
N GLU A 490 -42.24 -0.67 25.85
CA GLU A 490 -42.99 -1.93 25.92
C GLU A 490 -43.46 -2.18 27.37
N ASP A 491 -44.56 -2.92 27.49
CA ASP A 491 -45.24 -3.28 28.74
C ASP A 491 -45.62 -4.77 28.58
N PRO A 492 -44.69 -5.70 28.89
CA PRO A 492 -44.84 -7.11 28.52
C PRO A 492 -45.87 -7.88 29.37
N ASP A 493 -46.15 -7.43 30.59
CA ASP A 493 -47.13 -8.06 31.49
C ASP A 493 -48.48 -7.32 31.57
N GLU A 494 -48.61 -6.19 30.88
CA GLU A 494 -49.83 -5.38 30.73
C GLU A 494 -50.33 -4.79 32.06
N ASP A 495 -49.42 -4.49 33.00
CA ASP A 495 -49.74 -3.93 34.31
C ASP A 495 -49.91 -2.40 34.30
N GLY A 496 -49.39 -1.75 33.25
CA GLY A 496 -49.47 -0.32 33.02
C GLY A 496 -48.17 0.47 33.23
N LEU A 497 -47.06 -0.19 33.56
CA LEU A 497 -45.69 0.37 33.55
C LEU A 497 -44.95 -0.03 32.27
N THR A 498 -44.07 0.85 31.78
CA THR A 498 -43.14 0.46 30.70
C THR A 498 -41.86 -0.14 31.27
N ASN A 499 -41.11 -0.90 30.46
CA ASN A 499 -39.80 -1.47 30.86
C ASN A 499 -38.89 -0.44 31.55
N LEU A 500 -38.82 0.78 31.03
CA LEU A 500 -38.02 1.86 31.63
C LEU A 500 -38.58 2.34 32.98
N GLU A 501 -39.91 2.44 33.11
CA GLU A 501 -40.55 2.80 34.39
C GLU A 501 -40.33 1.71 35.45
N GLU A 502 -40.26 0.45 35.02
CA GLU A 502 -39.96 -0.69 35.90
C GLU A 502 -38.49 -0.75 36.30
N TYR A 503 -37.58 -0.46 35.37
CA TYR A 503 -36.17 -0.25 35.70
C TYR A 503 -35.99 0.84 36.77
N ASP A 504 -36.64 1.99 36.58
CA ASP A 504 -36.60 3.11 37.54
C ASP A 504 -37.21 2.73 38.91
N SER A 505 -38.16 1.79 38.92
CA SER A 505 -38.90 1.36 40.11
C SER A 505 -38.35 0.08 40.76
N ASN A 506 -37.40 -0.61 40.10
CA ASN A 506 -36.85 -1.91 40.48
C ASN A 506 -37.90 -3.04 40.56
N THR A 507 -38.95 -2.98 39.73
CA THR A 507 -39.97 -4.02 39.57
C THR A 507 -39.59 -4.99 38.45
N ASN A 508 -40.41 -6.01 38.18
CA ASN A 508 -40.12 -7.05 37.19
C ASN A 508 -40.99 -6.92 35.94
N PRO A 509 -40.40 -6.72 34.74
CA PRO A 509 -41.14 -6.45 33.50
C PRO A 509 -41.96 -7.59 32.92
N HIS A 510 -42.05 -8.69 33.63
CA HIS A 510 -42.78 -9.87 33.25
C HIS A 510 -43.72 -10.36 34.36
N LEU A 511 -43.90 -9.58 35.43
CA LEU A 511 -44.74 -9.91 36.58
C LEU A 511 -45.60 -8.70 36.97
N GLU A 512 -46.90 -8.81 36.71
CA GLU A 512 -47.87 -7.78 37.10
C GLU A 512 -47.78 -7.38 38.58
N ASP A 513 -47.34 -8.28 39.47
CA ASP A 513 -47.28 -8.12 40.92
C ASP A 513 -45.90 -8.63 41.40
N THR A 514 -44.96 -7.72 41.62
CA THR A 514 -43.55 -8.07 41.92
C THR A 514 -43.39 -8.66 43.33
N ASP A 515 -44.12 -8.13 44.33
CA ASP A 515 -43.97 -8.53 45.74
C ASP A 515 -44.96 -9.63 46.19
N GLY A 516 -45.96 -9.94 45.36
CA GLY A 516 -46.93 -11.02 45.50
C GLY A 516 -48.08 -10.70 46.46
N ASP A 517 -48.39 -9.43 46.69
CA ASP A 517 -49.41 -8.97 47.63
C ASP A 517 -50.84 -8.86 47.03
N THR A 518 -50.97 -9.10 45.71
CA THR A 518 -52.17 -9.04 44.86
C THR A 518 -52.56 -7.68 44.26
N TRP A 519 -51.80 -6.63 44.49
CA TRP A 519 -51.86 -5.39 43.71
C TRP A 519 -50.81 -5.44 42.60
N ASN A 520 -51.11 -4.77 41.48
CA ASN A 520 -50.13 -4.69 40.41
C ASN A 520 -49.22 -3.48 40.58
N ASP A 521 -47.98 -3.59 40.13
CA ASP A 521 -46.94 -2.59 40.40
C ASP A 521 -47.37 -1.19 39.88
N GLY A 522 -48.01 -1.15 38.71
CA GLY A 522 -48.61 0.05 38.12
C GLY A 522 -49.68 0.74 38.99
N ASP A 523 -50.61 0.00 39.61
CA ASP A 523 -51.63 0.57 40.50
C ASP A 523 -50.99 1.09 41.80
N GLU A 524 -49.97 0.41 42.30
CA GLU A 524 -49.25 0.81 43.52
C GLU A 524 -48.50 2.11 43.36
N ILE A 525 -47.70 2.23 42.30
CA ILE A 525 -46.99 3.46 41.94
C ILE A 525 -47.99 4.60 41.71
N ALA A 526 -49.12 4.32 41.02
CA ALA A 526 -50.17 5.31 40.80
C ALA A 526 -50.84 5.81 42.08
N GLN A 527 -50.91 4.98 43.13
CA GLN A 527 -51.44 5.35 44.46
C GLN A 527 -50.35 5.81 45.44
N GLY A 528 -49.07 5.72 45.07
CA GLY A 528 -47.91 6.12 45.85
C GLY A 528 -47.57 5.15 46.99
N THR A 529 -47.84 3.86 46.81
CA THR A 529 -47.38 2.76 47.67
C THR A 529 -46.12 2.11 47.09
N ASP A 530 -45.46 1.22 47.84
CA ASP A 530 -44.14 0.65 47.48
C ASP A 530 -44.33 -0.75 46.86
N PRO A 531 -44.14 -0.94 45.54
CA PRO A 531 -44.40 -2.21 44.84
C PRO A 531 -43.42 -3.35 45.19
N LEU A 532 -42.50 -3.09 46.13
CA LEU A 532 -41.53 -4.07 46.64
C LEU A 532 -41.77 -4.43 48.11
N ASP A 533 -42.78 -3.84 48.75
CA ASP A 533 -43.15 -4.09 50.15
C ASP A 533 -44.58 -4.64 50.27
N PRO A 534 -44.75 -5.96 50.48
CA PRO A 534 -46.07 -6.59 50.47
C PRO A 534 -46.96 -6.21 51.66
N ASP A 535 -46.47 -5.34 52.57
CA ASP A 535 -47.22 -4.73 53.66
C ASP A 535 -47.62 -3.25 53.39
N ASP A 536 -47.13 -2.61 52.31
CA ASP A 536 -47.44 -1.23 51.92
C ASP A 536 -48.17 -1.19 50.57
N HIS A 537 -49.49 -1.38 50.63
CA HIS A 537 -50.32 -1.52 49.45
C HIS A 537 -51.60 -0.66 49.48
N PRO A 538 -52.26 -0.45 48.33
CA PRO A 538 -53.49 0.33 48.26
C PRO A 538 -54.59 -0.23 49.18
N GLN A 539 -55.35 0.66 49.79
CA GLN A 539 -56.49 0.27 50.62
C GLN A 539 -57.67 -0.11 49.73
N PRO A 540 -58.29 -1.29 49.90
CA PRO A 540 -59.44 -1.67 49.09
C PRO A 540 -60.56 -0.64 49.24
N PRO A 541 -61.29 -0.31 48.15
CA PRO A 541 -62.32 0.72 48.18
C PRO A 541 -63.32 0.44 49.29
N SER A 542 -63.49 1.40 50.21
CA SER A 542 -64.37 1.27 51.37
C SER A 542 -65.77 0.84 50.94
N THR A 543 -66.18 -0.37 51.32
CA THR A 543 -67.52 -0.89 51.04
C THR A 543 -68.57 0.04 51.66
N ILE A 544 -69.34 0.73 50.82
CA ILE A 544 -70.53 1.44 51.27
C ILE A 544 -71.54 0.38 51.75
N GLU A 545 -71.76 0.26 53.06
CA GLU A 545 -72.83 -0.58 53.60
C GLU A 545 -74.20 -0.09 53.09
N PRO A 546 -75.10 -0.98 52.63
CA PRO A 546 -76.47 -0.57 52.32
C PRO A 546 -77.28 -0.44 53.62
N PRO A 547 -78.11 0.61 53.79
CA PRO A 547 -78.90 0.77 55.00
C PRO A 547 -80.08 -0.21 55.06
N SER A 548 -80.34 -0.71 56.26
CA SER A 548 -81.37 -1.69 56.61
C SER A 548 -82.81 -1.18 56.47
N THR A 549 -83.63 -1.98 55.78
CA THR A 549 -85.11 -2.17 55.80
C THR A 549 -86.03 -1.17 56.54
N ILE A 550 -87.10 -0.71 55.86
CA ILE A 550 -88.53 -0.86 56.29
C ILE A 550 -89.50 -0.49 55.14
N ALA A 551 -90.50 -1.36 54.96
CA ALA A 551 -91.81 -1.31 54.28
C ALA A 551 -92.28 -0.07 53.47
N GLY A 552 -92.87 -0.33 52.29
CA GLY A 552 -93.82 0.60 51.66
C GLY A 552 -94.22 0.31 50.20
N PHE A 553 -95.39 -0.30 50.03
CA PHE A 553 -96.29 -0.35 48.86
C PHE A 553 -95.97 0.44 47.56
N ALA A 554 -95.97 -0.33 46.46
CA ALA A 554 -96.83 -0.22 45.26
C ALA A 554 -96.63 0.85 44.15
N PHE A 555 -96.95 0.37 42.93
CA PHE A 555 -97.44 1.04 41.71
C PHE A 555 -96.47 1.45 40.58
N PHE A 556 -96.49 0.61 39.52
CA PHE A 556 -96.70 0.87 38.09
C PHE A 556 -96.31 2.21 37.41
N SER A 557 -95.89 2.03 36.15
CA SER A 557 -95.99 2.89 34.94
C SER A 557 -94.59 3.31 34.42
N LEU A 558 -94.27 3.43 33.13
CA LEU A 558 -95.04 3.53 31.90
C LEU A 558 -94.08 3.29 30.70
N ILE A 559 -94.51 2.43 29.77
CA ILE A 559 -94.42 2.52 28.29
C ILE A 559 -93.70 3.76 27.71
N ALA A 560 -92.71 3.56 26.82
CA ALA A 560 -92.75 3.94 25.38
C ALA A 560 -91.38 4.27 24.74
N VAL A 561 -91.03 3.49 23.69
CA VAL A 561 -90.66 3.94 22.33
C VAL A 561 -89.47 4.90 22.17
N ILE A 562 -88.32 4.35 21.72
CA ILE A 562 -87.68 4.61 20.41
C ILE A 562 -86.99 3.29 19.96
N PHE A 563 -87.73 2.27 19.54
CA PHE A 563 -87.84 1.75 18.16
C PHE A 563 -86.84 2.27 17.08
N VAL A 564 -86.17 1.31 16.44
CA VAL A 564 -85.54 1.31 15.09
C VAL A 564 -84.27 2.16 14.97
N SER A 565 -83.08 1.56 14.80
CA SER A 565 -82.49 1.40 13.44
C SER A 565 -81.24 0.50 13.34
N VAL A 566 -81.10 -0.63 14.06
CA VAL A 566 -79.94 -1.54 13.83
C VAL A 566 -80.31 -3.03 13.87
N LEU A 567 -81.51 -3.39 13.39
CA LEU A 567 -81.93 -4.79 13.20
C LEU A 567 -82.18 -5.16 11.72
N ILE A 568 -81.59 -4.40 10.79
CA ILE A 568 -81.54 -4.74 9.35
C ILE A 568 -80.15 -4.36 8.81
N TYR A 569 -79.09 -4.85 9.42
CA TYR A 569 -77.79 -4.92 8.74
C TYR A 569 -77.01 -6.15 9.26
N PHE A 570 -77.42 -7.29 8.71
CA PHE A 570 -76.60 -8.49 8.52
C PHE A 570 -76.27 -9.38 9.72
N ARG A 571 -77.34 -9.96 10.27
CA ARG A 571 -77.37 -11.36 10.67
C ARG A 571 -77.39 -12.25 9.40
N LYS A 572 -76.24 -12.46 8.74
CA LYS A 572 -76.08 -13.54 7.74
C LYS A 572 -74.62 -13.84 7.37
N ARG A 573 -73.86 -14.47 8.27
CA ARG A 573 -72.92 -15.54 7.90
C ARG A 573 -72.36 -16.22 9.14
N SER A 574 -73.04 -17.27 9.57
CA SER A 574 -72.38 -18.36 10.29
C SER A 574 -72.84 -19.68 9.68
N LEU A 575 -71.84 -20.49 9.31
CA LEU A 575 -71.85 -21.96 9.29
C LEU A 575 -72.17 -22.70 7.98
N ASN A 576 -71.17 -23.52 7.67
CA ASN A 576 -71.17 -24.81 6.97
C ASN A 576 -71.05 -24.79 5.44
N ILE A 577 -69.97 -25.38 4.92
CA ILE A 577 -69.93 -26.78 4.44
C ILE A 577 -68.51 -27.15 3.96
N THR A 578 -68.14 -28.39 4.29
CA THR A 578 -66.98 -29.24 3.96
C THR A 578 -66.74 -29.58 2.48
N GLN A 579 -65.52 -30.09 2.22
CA GLN A 579 -65.06 -31.06 1.17
C GLN A 579 -64.70 -30.57 -0.26
N GLY A 580 -63.44 -30.84 -0.65
CA GLY A 580 -63.14 -31.90 -1.65
C GLY A 580 -62.76 -31.51 -3.09
N SER A 581 -61.50 -31.82 -3.45
CA SER A 581 -60.97 -32.24 -4.77
C SER A 581 -61.22 -31.40 -6.03
N LYS A 582 -60.16 -30.80 -6.57
CA LYS A 582 -59.37 -31.33 -7.71
C LYS A 582 -58.13 -30.49 -7.97
#